data_AF-A0A914T058-F1
#
_entry.id   AF-A0A914T058-F1
#
_cell.length_a   1.000
_cell.length_b   1.000
_cell.length_c   1.000
_cell.angle_alpha   90.00
_cell.angle_beta   90.00
_cell.angle_gamma   90.00
#
_symmetry.space_group_name_H-M   'P 1'
#
loop_
_entity.id
_entity.type
_entity.pdbx_description
1 polymer ?
#
loop_
_entity_poly.entity_id
_entity_poly.type
_entity_poly.pdbx_seq_one_letter_code
_entity_poly.pdbx_strand_id
1 'polypeptide(L)'
;MSKSEEVSENEPPFGADYAKTGRSHCKQCQKAIPEGQLRLSVRTPSRRHPGMQDNWLHEPCFWKRARKAKLSEATIRGFESLKWEDQELIRIKIGPAKKVAEKKPTPKAHIPTIDTAKSSRAHCFKCERKFENGAPKIHLKGSNFHPECIKEMGVITVGAEQIEGFDDLDSSQQKAVKKLFGHSNKRKAESSDAGKITSKKAKKISDVSSDEDKAALKKQTELFTEIKEEINSKLEREDIDEILEANNHYRRREDGPAGTIEQLADFIIFGVPPKCPKCKRGQLFYDFSEHDYKCDGGDKKGCSYSDPNPSRKALKVPKDLKSKDFLKGRKLPLLKERAYPPGAQIHVNALSDNPIDKLKRQRQNSEE
;
A
#
# COMPACT_ATOMS: atom_id res chain seq x y z
N MET A 1 13.09 -28.98 25.04
CA MET A 1 12.39 -27.68 24.99
C MET A 1 12.98 -26.92 23.82
N SER A 2 12.26 -26.86 22.70
CA SER A 2 12.75 -26.33 21.43
C SER A 2 12.95 -24.82 21.52
N LYS A 3 14.17 -24.38 21.24
CA LYS A 3 14.58 -22.99 21.11
C LYS A 3 13.71 -22.33 20.03
N SER A 4 12.72 -21.57 20.47
CA SER A 4 11.97 -20.64 19.61
C SER A 4 12.95 -19.55 19.19
N GLU A 5 13.57 -19.73 18.02
CA GLU A 5 14.32 -18.65 17.37
C GLU A 5 13.37 -17.47 17.16
N GLU A 6 13.81 -16.30 17.61
CA GLU A 6 13.07 -15.05 17.56
C GLU A 6 12.67 -14.75 16.12
N VAL A 7 11.35 -14.69 15.88
CA VAL A 7 10.79 -14.17 14.64
C VAL A 7 11.21 -12.70 14.56
N SER A 8 11.92 -12.30 13.50
CA SER A 8 12.38 -10.92 13.37
C SER A 8 11.19 -9.96 13.45
N GLU A 9 11.31 -8.91 14.27
CA GLU A 9 10.24 -7.93 14.52
C GLU A 9 9.80 -7.17 13.25
N ASN A 10 10.47 -7.38 12.12
CA ASN A 10 10.26 -6.67 10.85
C ASN A 10 9.54 -7.50 9.78
N GLU A 11 9.07 -8.72 10.05
CA GLU A 11 8.31 -9.46 9.04
C GLU A 11 6.88 -8.91 8.87
N PRO A 12 6.47 -8.49 7.65
CA PRO A 12 5.14 -7.94 7.43
C PRO A 12 4.04 -8.95 7.76
N PRO A 13 2.98 -8.56 8.50
CA PRO A 13 1.93 -9.46 8.99
C PRO A 13 0.97 -9.93 7.90
N PHE A 14 0.99 -9.30 6.73
CA PHE A 14 0.18 -9.66 5.57
C PHE A 14 1.06 -9.95 4.36
N GLY A 15 0.50 -10.63 3.37
CA GLY A 15 1.15 -10.86 2.09
C GLY A 15 0.14 -10.74 0.95
N ALA A 16 0.65 -10.43 -0.24
CA ALA A 16 -0.10 -10.42 -1.48
C ALA A 16 0.71 -11.11 -2.58
N ASP A 17 0.03 -11.88 -3.42
CA ASP A 17 0.63 -12.60 -4.53
C ASP A 17 -0.45 -12.96 -5.55
N TYR A 18 -0.05 -13.25 -6.77
CA TYR A 18 -0.91 -13.99 -7.70
C TYR A 18 -0.75 -15.48 -7.42
N ALA A 19 -1.83 -16.24 -7.44
CA ALA A 19 -1.77 -17.67 -7.18
C ALA A 19 -0.87 -18.37 -8.21
N LYS A 20 0.35 -18.75 -7.82
CA LYS A 20 1.31 -19.44 -8.69
C LYS A 20 0.79 -20.77 -9.28
N THR A 21 -0.16 -21.40 -8.59
CA THR A 21 -0.86 -22.62 -9.03
C THR A 21 -2.26 -22.63 -8.46
N GLY A 22 -3.19 -23.36 -9.07
CA GLY A 22 -4.56 -23.55 -8.57
C GLY A 22 -4.71 -24.43 -7.31
N ARG A 23 -3.61 -24.85 -6.68
CA ARG A 23 -3.61 -25.83 -5.56
C ARG A 23 -3.90 -25.21 -4.19
N SER A 24 -3.80 -23.88 -4.06
CA SER A 24 -4.07 -23.20 -2.78
C SER A 24 -5.57 -23.13 -2.50
N HIS A 25 -5.93 -23.30 -1.23
CA HIS A 25 -7.31 -23.17 -0.75
C HIS A 25 -7.43 -21.97 0.18
N CYS A 26 -8.51 -21.21 0.05
CA CYS A 26 -8.78 -20.05 0.89
C CYS A 26 -9.08 -20.49 2.33
N LYS A 27 -8.34 -19.97 3.30
CA LYS A 27 -8.47 -20.34 4.72
C LYS A 27 -9.77 -19.87 5.39
N GLN A 28 -10.58 -19.05 4.72
CA GLN A 28 -11.88 -18.59 5.23
C GLN A 28 -13.06 -19.40 4.69
N CYS A 29 -13.09 -19.66 3.37
CA CYS A 29 -14.22 -20.33 2.71
C CYS A 29 -13.91 -21.75 2.24
N GLN A 30 -12.67 -22.21 2.39
CA GLN A 30 -12.14 -23.52 1.99
C GLN A 30 -12.23 -23.85 0.49
N LYS A 31 -12.64 -22.91 -0.35
CA LYS A 31 -12.65 -23.08 -1.82
C LYS A 31 -11.26 -22.89 -2.41
N ALA A 32 -11.00 -23.57 -3.52
CA ALA A 32 -9.76 -23.39 -4.30
C ALA A 32 -9.59 -21.93 -4.75
N ILE A 33 -8.33 -21.50 -4.84
CA ILE A 33 -7.90 -20.21 -5.41
C ILE A 33 -7.26 -20.55 -6.77
N PRO A 34 -7.95 -20.27 -7.89
CA PRO A 34 -7.44 -20.46 -9.25
C PRO A 34 -6.06 -19.84 -9.47
N GLU A 35 -5.28 -20.47 -10.34
CA GLU A 35 -4.00 -19.95 -10.80
C GLU A 35 -4.14 -18.56 -11.43
N GLY A 36 -3.16 -17.69 -11.21
CA GLY A 36 -3.17 -16.31 -11.68
C GLY A 36 -4.11 -15.36 -10.92
N GLN A 37 -4.98 -15.86 -10.02
CA GLN A 37 -5.88 -15.00 -9.27
C GLN A 37 -5.15 -14.26 -8.13
N LEU A 38 -5.47 -12.98 -7.93
CA LEU A 38 -5.03 -12.21 -6.77
C LEU A 38 -5.49 -12.87 -5.47
N ARG A 39 -4.53 -13.12 -4.57
CA ARG A 39 -4.78 -13.64 -3.23
C ARG A 39 -4.00 -12.84 -2.20
N LEU A 40 -4.59 -12.74 -1.01
CA LEU A 40 -4.01 -12.05 0.14
C LEU A 40 -3.81 -13.07 1.26
N SER A 41 -2.81 -12.86 2.11
CA SER A 41 -2.53 -13.75 3.24
C SER A 41 -2.52 -13.01 4.57
N VAL A 42 -2.96 -13.69 5.61
CA VAL A 42 -2.59 -13.36 6.99
C VAL A 42 -1.40 -14.24 7.35
N ARG A 43 -0.24 -13.63 7.60
CA ARG A 43 1.01 -14.35 7.89
C ARG A 43 1.04 -14.71 9.37
N THR A 44 1.36 -15.96 9.66
CA THR A 44 1.53 -16.43 11.05
C THR A 44 2.83 -17.19 11.18
N PRO A 45 3.44 -17.27 12.37
CA PRO A 45 4.63 -18.10 12.56
C PRO A 45 4.33 -19.55 12.16
N SER A 46 5.23 -20.15 11.40
CA SER A 46 5.13 -21.56 11.05
C SER A 46 5.44 -22.43 12.28
N ARG A 47 4.63 -23.47 12.49
CA ARG A 47 4.86 -24.43 13.59
C ARG A 47 5.96 -25.45 13.25
N ARG A 48 6.30 -25.58 11.97
CA ARG A 48 7.16 -26.66 11.45
C ARG A 48 8.54 -26.19 11.04
N HIS A 49 8.64 -24.94 10.58
CA HIS A 49 9.85 -24.37 10.03
C HIS A 49 10.05 -22.97 10.59
N PRO A 50 11.30 -22.49 10.72
CA PRO A 50 11.56 -21.09 11.03
C PRO A 50 10.92 -20.16 9.98
N GLY A 51 10.35 -19.04 10.43
CA GLY A 51 9.74 -18.02 9.58
C GLY A 51 8.20 -18.02 9.55
N MET A 52 7.64 -17.06 8.81
CA MET A 52 6.19 -16.92 8.64
C MET A 52 5.64 -17.81 7.52
N GLN A 53 4.44 -18.35 7.73
CA GLN A 53 3.63 -19.04 6.72
C GLN A 53 2.46 -18.17 6.26
N ASP A 54 2.21 -18.17 4.95
CA ASP A 54 1.08 -17.46 4.34
C ASP A 54 -0.22 -18.26 4.49
N ASN A 55 -1.19 -17.72 5.22
CA ASN A 55 -2.56 -18.24 5.21
C ASN A 55 -3.37 -17.56 4.11
N TRP A 56 -3.28 -18.11 2.89
CA TRP A 56 -3.92 -17.57 1.69
C TRP A 56 -5.45 -17.50 1.78
N LEU A 57 -5.99 -16.40 1.26
CA LEU A 57 -7.41 -16.04 1.23
C LEU A 57 -7.72 -15.43 -0.14
N HIS A 58 -8.93 -15.65 -0.67
CA HIS A 58 -9.41 -14.82 -1.78
C HIS A 58 -9.48 -13.36 -1.33
N GLU A 59 -9.29 -12.40 -2.25
CA GLU A 59 -9.40 -10.95 -1.95
C GLU A 59 -10.66 -10.61 -1.13
N PRO A 60 -11.88 -11.06 -1.49
CA PRO A 60 -13.07 -10.70 -0.72
C PRO A 60 -13.11 -11.34 0.67
N CYS A 61 -12.52 -12.54 0.80
CA CYS A 61 -12.45 -13.27 2.06
C CYS A 61 -11.46 -12.62 3.02
N PHE A 62 -10.35 -12.09 2.49
CA PHE A 62 -9.36 -11.37 3.26
C PHE A 62 -9.97 -10.15 3.94
N TRP A 63 -10.67 -9.28 3.20
CA TRP A 63 -11.25 -8.07 3.78
C TRP A 63 -12.36 -8.34 4.81
N LYS A 64 -13.07 -9.48 4.69
CA LYS A 64 -14.00 -9.94 5.74
C LYS A 64 -13.26 -10.34 7.02
N ARG A 65 -12.10 -10.98 6.89
CA ARG A 65 -11.29 -11.48 8.01
C ARG A 65 -10.44 -10.39 8.66
N ALA A 66 -9.80 -9.55 7.87
CA ALA A 66 -8.85 -8.51 8.29
C ALA A 66 -9.52 -7.15 8.57
N ARG A 67 -10.84 -7.11 8.78
CA ARG A 67 -11.62 -5.86 8.90
C ARG A 67 -11.13 -4.89 9.99
N LYS A 68 -10.49 -5.40 11.03
CA LYS A 68 -9.94 -4.62 12.16
C LYS A 68 -8.42 -4.48 12.13
N ALA A 69 -7.76 -5.08 11.14
CA ALA A 69 -6.32 -5.00 11.02
C ALA A 69 -5.90 -3.59 10.60
N LYS A 70 -4.72 -3.16 11.06
CA LYS A 70 -4.05 -1.97 10.53
C LYS A 70 -3.25 -2.41 9.31
N LEU A 71 -3.71 -2.04 8.13
CA LEU A 71 -3.00 -2.29 6.89
C LEU A 71 -2.39 -0.99 6.37
N SER A 72 -1.25 -1.13 5.73
CA SER A 72 -0.58 -0.16 4.86
C SER A 72 0.23 -0.92 3.81
N GLU A 73 0.72 -0.23 2.79
CA GLU A 73 1.55 -0.83 1.72
C GLU A 73 2.75 -1.60 2.30
N ALA A 74 3.45 -0.99 3.27
CA ALA A 74 4.61 -1.58 3.94
C ALA A 74 4.28 -2.82 4.80
N THR A 75 3.01 -2.99 5.23
CA THR A 75 2.62 -4.17 6.04
C THR A 75 2.26 -5.40 5.19
N ILE A 76 2.29 -5.28 3.87
CA ILE A 76 1.90 -6.33 2.93
C ILE A 76 3.13 -6.74 2.11
N ARG A 77 3.68 -7.92 2.44
CA ARG A 77 4.75 -8.54 1.65
C ARG A 77 4.32 -8.71 0.19
N GLY A 78 5.18 -8.34 -0.76
CA GLY A 78 4.92 -8.55 -2.18
C GLY A 78 3.90 -7.56 -2.78
N PHE A 79 3.48 -6.54 -2.04
CA PHE A 79 2.57 -5.51 -2.57
C PHE A 79 3.11 -4.86 -3.86
N GLU A 80 4.41 -4.56 -3.89
CA GLU A 80 5.07 -3.93 -5.05
C GLU A 80 5.24 -4.84 -6.27
N SER A 81 5.08 -6.16 -6.12
CA SER A 81 5.18 -7.10 -7.25
C SER A 81 3.85 -7.27 -8.01
N LEU A 82 2.75 -6.78 -7.43
CA LEU A 82 1.41 -6.76 -8.02
C LEU A 82 1.32 -5.77 -9.18
N LYS A 83 0.38 -6.01 -10.10
CA LYS A 83 0.03 -5.03 -11.15
C LYS A 83 -0.47 -3.74 -10.52
N TRP A 84 -0.21 -2.61 -11.18
CA TRP A 84 -0.53 -1.29 -10.64
C TRP A 84 -2.01 -1.12 -10.32
N GLU A 85 -2.89 -1.70 -11.16
CA GLU A 85 -4.34 -1.68 -10.95
C GLU A 85 -4.73 -2.37 -9.64
N ASP A 86 -4.13 -3.52 -9.36
CA ASP A 86 -4.37 -4.27 -8.13
C ASP A 86 -3.79 -3.59 -6.89
N GLN A 87 -2.64 -2.91 -7.03
CA GLN A 87 -2.10 -2.04 -5.98
C GLN A 87 -3.08 -0.91 -5.63
N GLU A 88 -3.63 -0.21 -6.62
CA GLU A 88 -4.62 0.85 -6.39
C GLU A 88 -5.93 0.27 -5.80
N LEU A 89 -6.38 -0.91 -6.23
CA LEU A 89 -7.53 -1.58 -5.63
C LEU A 89 -7.32 -1.85 -4.13
N ILE A 90 -6.14 -2.35 -3.76
CA ILE A 90 -5.79 -2.59 -2.35
C ILE A 90 -5.66 -1.26 -1.60
N ARG A 91 -5.03 -0.22 -2.16
CA ARG A 91 -4.95 1.13 -1.54
C ARG A 91 -6.35 1.70 -1.23
N ILE A 92 -7.30 1.53 -2.16
CA ILE A 92 -8.70 1.94 -1.96
C ILE A 92 -9.35 1.19 -0.78
N LYS A 93 -9.03 -0.11 -0.61
CA LYS A 93 -9.57 -0.96 0.46
C LYS A 93 -8.95 -0.66 1.83
N ILE A 94 -7.67 -0.25 1.87
CA ILE A 94 -6.93 0.10 3.10
C ILE A 94 -7.31 1.50 3.60
N GLY A 95 -7.33 2.50 2.71
CA GLY A 95 -7.69 3.90 2.96
C GLY A 95 -6.66 4.75 3.75
N PRO A 96 -6.74 6.12 3.71
CA PRO A 96 -7.77 6.92 3.05
C PRO A 96 -7.21 8.03 2.12
N ALA A 97 -7.36 7.89 0.80
CA ALA A 97 -7.54 9.01 -0.11
C ALA A 97 -8.35 8.59 -1.33
N LYS A 98 -9.59 9.07 -1.40
CA LYS A 98 -10.34 9.16 -2.65
C LYS A 98 -9.59 10.11 -3.58
N LYS A 99 -8.84 9.58 -4.54
CA LYS A 99 -8.58 10.21 -5.84
C LYS A 99 -8.44 9.10 -6.89
N VAL A 100 -9.58 8.64 -7.39
CA VAL A 100 -9.63 7.98 -8.70
C VAL A 100 -10.26 8.99 -9.66
N ALA A 101 -9.40 9.66 -10.41
CA ALA A 101 -9.69 10.14 -11.76
C ALA A 101 -9.28 8.96 -12.68
N GLU A 102 -10.04 8.43 -13.62
CA GLU A 102 -11.36 8.73 -14.19
C GLU A 102 -11.99 7.42 -14.69
N LYS A 103 -13.31 7.29 -14.55
CA LYS A 103 -14.25 7.14 -15.69
C LYS A 103 -15.54 7.83 -15.25
N LYS A 104 -16.00 8.85 -15.98
CA LYS A 104 -17.30 9.50 -15.73
C LYS A 104 -18.38 8.41 -15.73
N PRO A 105 -19.08 8.22 -14.60
CA PRO A 105 -20.36 8.88 -14.43
C PRO A 105 -20.38 9.74 -13.15
N THR A 106 -21.23 10.75 -13.16
CA THR A 106 -21.32 11.84 -12.18
C THR A 106 -21.25 11.39 -10.70
N PRO A 107 -20.49 12.09 -9.83
CA PRO A 107 -20.48 11.81 -8.40
C PRO A 107 -21.77 12.32 -7.75
N LYS A 108 -22.61 11.44 -7.20
CA LYS A 108 -23.56 11.83 -6.17
C LYS A 108 -22.74 12.23 -4.93
N ALA A 109 -22.58 13.52 -4.69
CA ALA A 109 -22.35 14.01 -3.34
C ALA A 109 -23.43 13.38 -2.44
N HIS A 110 -23.12 13.01 -1.21
CA HIS A 110 -24.18 12.69 -0.23
C HIS A 110 -24.89 14.00 0.11
N ILE A 111 -25.77 14.42 -0.79
CA ILE A 111 -26.75 15.47 -0.57
C ILE A 111 -27.61 14.95 0.59
N PRO A 112 -27.73 15.71 1.69
CA PRO A 112 -28.66 15.33 2.75
C PRO A 112 -30.07 15.24 2.15
N THR A 113 -30.85 14.25 2.57
CA THR A 113 -32.27 14.22 2.24
C THR A 113 -33.07 14.84 3.38
N ILE A 114 -34.19 15.48 3.07
CA ILE A 114 -35.11 16.03 4.07
C ILE A 114 -36.51 15.44 3.83
N ASP A 115 -37.13 14.95 4.91
CA ASP A 115 -38.48 14.40 4.89
C ASP A 115 -39.22 14.77 6.19
N THR A 116 -40.53 14.60 6.20
CA THR A 116 -41.33 14.79 7.42
C THR A 116 -41.36 13.51 8.26
N ALA A 117 -41.34 13.66 9.59
CA ALA A 117 -41.40 12.53 10.49
C ALA A 117 -42.80 11.87 10.45
N LYS A 118 -42.89 10.69 9.84
CA LYS A 118 -44.13 9.89 9.75
C LYS A 118 -44.61 9.29 11.09
N SER A 119 -43.73 9.22 12.09
CA SER A 119 -44.05 8.77 13.45
C SER A 119 -43.04 9.31 14.47
N SER A 120 -43.42 9.41 15.74
CA SER A 120 -42.57 9.83 16.86
C SER A 120 -41.53 8.80 17.33
N ARG A 121 -41.28 7.75 16.52
CA ARG A 121 -40.29 6.71 16.82
C ARG A 121 -38.86 7.11 16.47
N ALA A 122 -38.66 8.09 15.60
CA ALA A 122 -37.34 8.60 15.26
C ALA A 122 -36.82 9.52 16.37
N HIS A 123 -35.51 9.45 16.64
CA HIS A 123 -34.80 10.36 17.55
C HIS A 123 -33.70 11.12 16.80
N CYS A 124 -33.43 12.35 17.21
CA CYS A 124 -32.35 13.14 16.67
C CYS A 124 -31.02 12.65 17.23
N PHE A 125 -30.06 12.35 16.35
CA PHE A 125 -28.75 11.84 16.75
C PHE A 125 -27.91 12.84 17.57
N LYS A 126 -28.17 14.15 17.44
CA LYS A 126 -27.42 15.18 18.17
C LYS A 126 -27.96 15.44 19.57
N CYS A 127 -29.27 15.65 19.69
CA CYS A 127 -29.89 16.08 20.95
C CYS A 127 -30.74 14.98 21.60
N GLU A 128 -30.77 13.78 21.01
CA GLU A 128 -31.47 12.57 21.47
C GLU A 128 -32.99 12.71 21.67
N ARG A 129 -33.57 13.88 21.37
CA ARG A 129 -35.00 14.15 21.42
C ARG A 129 -35.74 13.50 20.25
N LYS A 130 -36.98 13.06 20.51
CA LYS A 130 -37.89 12.49 19.50
C LYS A 130 -38.42 13.56 18.56
N PHE A 131 -38.73 13.17 17.33
CA PHE A 131 -39.41 14.06 16.38
C PHE A 131 -40.93 14.04 16.60
N GLU A 132 -41.57 15.20 16.46
CA GLU A 132 -43.03 15.30 16.40
C GLU A 132 -43.55 14.82 15.05
N ASN A 133 -44.77 14.28 15.02
CA ASN A 133 -45.38 13.83 13.77
C ASN A 133 -45.54 15.02 12.83
N GLY A 134 -45.03 14.88 11.60
CA GLY A 134 -45.04 15.94 10.60
C GLY A 134 -43.87 16.93 10.69
N ALA A 135 -42.99 16.85 11.69
CA ALA A 135 -41.84 17.75 11.80
C ALA A 135 -40.75 17.45 10.73
N PRO A 136 -40.04 18.46 10.22
CA PRO A 136 -38.97 18.27 9.24
C PRO A 136 -37.77 17.57 9.87
N LYS A 137 -37.24 16.56 9.18
CA LYS A 137 -36.15 15.70 9.62
C LYS A 137 -35.11 15.63 8.50
N ILE A 138 -33.86 16.00 8.81
CA ILE A 138 -32.76 15.90 7.85
C ILE A 138 -32.04 14.58 8.09
N HIS A 139 -31.94 13.78 7.03
CA HIS A 139 -31.24 12.51 7.02
C HIS A 139 -29.86 12.67 6.37
N LEU A 140 -28.81 12.36 7.15
CA LEU A 140 -27.43 12.42 6.68
C LEU A 140 -26.68 11.18 7.17
N LYS A 141 -26.13 10.40 6.22
CA LYS A 141 -25.30 9.20 6.49
C LYS A 141 -25.96 8.20 7.45
N GLY A 142 -27.25 7.92 7.31
CA GLY A 142 -27.95 6.92 8.12
C GLY A 142 -28.49 7.43 9.46
N SER A 143 -28.33 8.72 9.77
CA SER A 143 -28.77 9.34 11.02
C SER A 143 -29.77 10.47 10.77
N ASN A 144 -30.67 10.68 11.74
CA ASN A 144 -31.73 11.69 11.68
C ASN A 144 -31.38 12.91 12.54
N PHE A 145 -31.61 14.11 12.03
CA PHE A 145 -31.31 15.36 12.73
C PHE A 145 -32.46 16.37 12.63
N HIS A 146 -32.66 17.16 13.70
CA HIS A 146 -33.44 18.39 13.58
C HIS A 146 -32.69 19.38 12.67
N PRO A 147 -33.40 20.18 11.84
CA PRO A 147 -32.79 21.19 10.99
C PRO A 147 -31.84 22.14 11.73
N GLU A 148 -32.20 22.55 12.94
CA GLU A 148 -31.36 23.42 13.78
C GLU A 148 -30.11 22.68 14.31
N CYS A 149 -30.31 21.44 14.77
CA CYS A 149 -29.23 20.61 15.33
C CYS A 149 -28.12 20.37 14.30
N ILE A 150 -28.49 20.06 13.06
CA ILE A 150 -27.51 19.81 11.98
C ILE A 150 -26.88 21.10 11.44
N LYS A 151 -27.61 22.23 11.48
CA LYS A 151 -27.04 23.56 11.17
C LYS A 151 -25.90 23.91 12.13
N GLU A 152 -26.12 23.73 13.43
CA GLU A 152 -25.10 23.97 14.45
C GLU A 152 -23.87 23.05 14.31
N MET A 153 -24.01 21.88 13.67
CA MET A 153 -22.87 21.01 13.39
C MET A 153 -22.01 21.52 12.22
N GLY A 154 -22.51 22.47 11.43
CA GLY A 154 -21.77 23.08 10.31
C GLY A 154 -21.43 22.10 9.17
N VAL A 155 -22.10 20.94 9.12
CA VAL A 155 -21.80 19.86 8.15
C VAL A 155 -22.53 20.01 6.81
N ILE A 156 -23.53 20.89 6.73
CA ILE A 156 -24.28 21.17 5.51
C ILE A 156 -23.67 22.41 4.87
N THR A 157 -23.08 22.23 3.69
CA THR A 157 -22.45 23.31 2.89
C THR A 157 -23.26 23.69 1.66
N VAL A 158 -24.44 23.08 1.48
CA VAL A 158 -25.35 23.31 0.35
C VAL A 158 -26.52 24.20 0.78
N GLY A 159 -27.08 24.97 -0.15
CA GLY A 159 -28.26 25.78 0.11
C GLY A 159 -29.49 24.91 0.41
N ALA A 160 -30.47 25.45 1.13
CA ALA A 160 -31.71 24.74 1.46
C ALA A 160 -32.39 24.09 0.24
N GLU A 161 -32.39 24.79 -0.90
CA GLU A 161 -33.00 24.36 -2.17
C GLU A 161 -32.22 23.23 -2.87
N GLN A 162 -31.01 22.94 -2.40
CA GLN A 162 -30.16 21.87 -2.94
C GLN A 162 -30.24 20.59 -2.09
N ILE A 163 -31.07 20.57 -1.05
CA ILE A 163 -31.33 19.40 -0.20
C ILE A 163 -32.43 18.56 -0.86
N GLU A 164 -32.17 17.27 -1.08
CA GLU A 164 -33.09 16.36 -1.77
C GLU A 164 -34.35 16.11 -0.90
N GLY A 165 -35.55 16.34 -1.46
CA GLY A 165 -36.82 16.28 -0.73
C GLY A 165 -37.29 17.62 -0.12
N PHE A 166 -36.56 18.71 -0.37
CA PHE A 166 -36.96 20.04 0.09
C PHE A 166 -38.30 20.51 -0.49
N ASP A 167 -38.55 20.23 -1.76
CA ASP A 167 -39.78 20.62 -2.46
C ASP A 167 -41.03 19.88 -1.96
N ASP A 168 -40.85 18.73 -1.30
CA ASP A 168 -41.93 17.91 -0.73
C ASP A 168 -42.41 18.40 0.66
N LEU A 169 -41.74 19.41 1.23
CA LEU A 169 -42.15 20.04 2.48
C LEU A 169 -43.27 21.07 2.27
N ASP A 170 -44.06 21.35 3.30
CA ASP A 170 -45.05 22.43 3.23
C ASP A 170 -44.39 23.82 3.15
N SER A 171 -45.15 24.81 2.67
CA SER A 171 -44.62 26.18 2.45
C SER A 171 -44.12 26.88 3.72
N SER A 172 -44.56 26.46 4.92
CA SER A 172 -44.06 26.96 6.20
C SER A 172 -42.71 26.34 6.54
N GLN A 173 -42.58 25.02 6.36
CA GLN A 173 -41.36 24.26 6.57
C GLN A 173 -40.25 24.65 5.59
N GLN A 174 -40.58 24.86 4.31
CA GLN A 174 -39.63 25.35 3.31
C GLN A 174 -39.02 26.70 3.71
N LYS A 175 -39.83 27.64 4.24
CA LYS A 175 -39.35 28.95 4.73
C LYS A 175 -38.41 28.79 5.93
N ALA A 176 -38.75 27.91 6.88
CA ALA A 176 -37.93 27.65 8.05
C ALA A 176 -36.55 27.07 7.66
N VAL A 177 -36.53 26.10 6.74
CA VAL A 177 -35.29 25.47 6.27
C VAL A 177 -34.46 26.44 5.39
N LYS A 178 -35.09 27.28 4.56
CA LYS A 178 -34.39 28.37 3.84
C LYS A 178 -33.75 29.39 4.77
N LYS A 179 -34.40 29.75 5.87
CA LYS A 179 -33.81 30.64 6.90
C LYS A 179 -32.59 30.00 7.58
N LEU A 180 -32.57 28.67 7.69
CA LEU A 180 -31.47 27.93 8.30
C LEU A 180 -30.27 27.75 7.36
N PHE A 181 -30.49 27.42 6.08
CA PHE A 181 -29.43 27.07 5.12
C PHE A 181 -29.29 28.01 3.92
N GLY A 182 -29.94 29.18 3.93
CA GLY A 182 -29.72 30.20 2.93
C GLY A 182 -28.47 31.03 3.26
N HIS A 183 -27.44 30.98 2.42
CA HIS A 183 -26.75 32.16 1.85
C HIS A 183 -25.76 31.70 0.76
N SER A 184 -26.04 32.12 -0.47
CA SER A 184 -25.11 32.16 -1.59
C SER A 184 -24.02 33.21 -1.35
N ASN A 185 -22.81 32.92 -1.82
CA ASN A 185 -21.61 33.77 -1.84
C ASN A 185 -21.81 35.29 -1.74
N LYS A 186 -21.16 35.91 -0.74
CA LYS A 186 -20.68 37.28 -0.82
C LYS A 186 -19.31 37.37 -0.16
N ARG A 187 -18.25 37.02 -0.91
CA ARG A 187 -16.88 37.46 -0.57
C ARG A 187 -16.82 38.95 -0.89
N LYS A 188 -16.53 39.77 0.11
CA LYS A 188 -15.94 41.09 -0.10
C LYS A 188 -14.52 41.00 0.47
N ALA A 189 -13.56 41.16 -0.41
CA ALA A 189 -12.15 41.28 -0.08
C ALA A 189 -11.94 42.63 0.65
N GLU A 190 -11.17 42.62 1.73
CA GLU A 190 -10.38 43.75 2.18
C GLU A 190 -9.30 43.27 3.18
N SER A 191 -8.22 44.02 3.20
CA SER A 191 -6.84 43.69 3.55
C SER A 191 -6.45 43.86 5.03
N SER A 192 -5.22 43.45 5.36
CA SER A 192 -4.39 43.72 6.57
C SER A 192 -4.77 42.91 7.82
N ASP A 193 -3.90 42.49 8.73
CA ASP A 193 -2.53 42.86 9.07
C ASP A 193 -1.85 41.66 9.80
N ALA A 194 -0.52 41.75 9.93
CA ALA A 194 0.39 40.80 10.54
C ALA A 194 0.07 40.41 12.00
N GLY A 195 0.41 39.17 12.37
CA GLY A 195 0.39 38.70 13.75
C GLY A 195 1.05 37.33 13.95
N LYS A 196 2.35 37.35 14.20
CA LYS A 196 3.26 36.21 14.48
C LYS A 196 3.14 35.75 15.94
N ILE A 197 2.82 34.46 16.19
CA ILE A 197 3.12 33.70 17.43
C ILE A 197 3.26 32.20 17.07
N THR A 198 4.46 31.71 16.69
CA THR A 198 5.43 30.88 17.46
C THR A 198 4.90 29.62 18.19
N SER A 199 5.37 28.44 17.72
CA SER A 199 5.69 27.17 18.45
C SER A 199 4.55 26.46 19.22
N LYS A 200 4.39 25.13 19.27
CA LYS A 200 5.34 24.00 19.19
C LYS A 200 4.55 22.67 19.06
N LYS A 201 5.04 21.78 18.19
CA LYS A 201 5.20 20.31 18.38
C LYS A 201 3.95 19.44 18.67
N ALA A 202 3.39 18.89 17.59
CA ALA A 202 2.94 17.49 17.55
C ALA A 202 3.48 16.88 16.25
N LYS A 203 4.46 15.97 16.39
CA LYS A 203 5.16 15.29 15.29
C LYS A 203 4.19 14.32 14.63
N LYS A 204 3.56 14.74 13.54
CA LYS A 204 2.71 13.92 12.68
C LYS A 204 3.60 13.29 11.62
N ILE A 205 3.84 11.98 11.71
CA ILE A 205 4.46 11.18 10.65
C ILE A 205 3.46 11.24 9.48
N SER A 206 3.84 11.94 8.41
CA SER A 206 2.98 12.22 7.27
C SER A 206 3.27 11.24 6.14
N ASP A 207 2.36 10.29 5.95
CA ASP A 207 2.13 9.57 4.69
C ASP A 207 1.67 10.55 3.60
N VAL A 208 2.62 11.30 3.02
CA VAL A 208 2.37 12.07 1.80
C VAL A 208 3.55 11.79 0.86
N SER A 209 3.43 10.72 0.08
CA SER A 209 4.23 10.51 -1.14
C SER A 209 4.04 11.72 -2.05
N SER A 210 5.11 12.22 -2.69
CA SER A 210 4.93 13.23 -3.74
C SER A 210 4.25 12.62 -4.98
N ASP A 211 3.65 13.44 -5.83
CA ASP A 211 3.04 12.97 -7.09
C ASP A 211 4.12 12.37 -8.02
N GLU A 212 5.36 12.86 -7.95
CA GLU A 212 6.52 12.33 -8.66
C GLU A 212 6.94 10.94 -8.15
N ASP A 213 6.94 10.73 -6.83
CA ASP A 213 7.26 9.42 -6.23
C ASP A 213 6.25 8.36 -6.67
N LYS A 214 4.95 8.73 -6.70
CA LYS A 214 3.88 7.84 -7.17
C LYS A 214 4.04 7.52 -8.66
N ALA A 215 4.42 8.51 -9.47
CA ALA A 215 4.68 8.30 -10.90
C ALA A 215 5.88 7.38 -11.15
N ALA A 216 6.96 7.52 -10.38
CA ALA A 216 8.13 6.64 -10.45
C ALA A 216 7.77 5.19 -10.08
N LEU A 217 7.02 4.99 -8.99
CA LEU A 217 6.54 3.67 -8.56
C LEU A 217 5.62 3.02 -9.60
N LYS A 218 4.74 3.81 -10.21
CA LYS A 218 3.86 3.35 -11.29
C LYS A 218 4.67 2.86 -12.49
N LYS A 219 5.57 3.71 -13.00
CA LYS A 219 6.44 3.38 -14.13
C LYS A 219 7.26 2.13 -13.87
N GLN A 220 7.82 2.00 -12.66
CA GLN A 220 8.56 0.82 -12.24
C GLN A 220 7.68 -0.44 -12.26
N THR A 221 6.47 -0.37 -11.72
CA THR A 221 5.53 -1.49 -11.64
C THR A 221 5.10 -1.97 -13.04
N GLU A 222 4.80 -1.03 -13.94
CA GLU A 222 4.41 -1.31 -15.32
C GLU A 222 5.56 -2.00 -16.07
N LEU A 223 6.79 -1.49 -15.93
CA LEU A 223 7.99 -2.13 -16.50
C LEU A 223 8.20 -3.54 -15.95
N PHE A 224 8.07 -3.76 -14.64
CA PHE A 224 8.16 -5.11 -14.07
C PHE A 224 7.12 -6.05 -14.67
N THR A 225 5.89 -5.57 -14.87
CA THR A 225 4.82 -6.39 -15.43
C THR A 225 5.12 -6.76 -16.87
N GLU A 226 5.49 -5.79 -17.71
CA GLU A 226 5.87 -6.00 -19.12
C GLU A 226 7.04 -6.98 -19.23
N ILE A 227 8.15 -6.70 -18.53
CA ILE A 227 9.37 -7.52 -18.60
C ILE A 227 9.10 -8.96 -18.12
N LYS A 228 8.30 -9.16 -17.08
CA LYS A 228 7.93 -10.50 -16.62
C LYS A 228 7.12 -11.27 -17.66
N GLU A 229 6.18 -10.62 -18.35
CA GLU A 229 5.39 -11.24 -19.42
C GLU A 229 6.25 -11.57 -20.64
N GLU A 230 7.20 -10.69 -21.01
CA GLU A 230 8.14 -10.95 -22.09
C GLU A 230 9.11 -12.09 -21.78
N ILE A 231 9.66 -12.17 -20.56
CA ILE A 231 10.50 -13.30 -20.13
C ILE A 231 9.71 -14.60 -20.22
N ASN A 232 8.49 -14.64 -19.67
CA ASN A 232 7.65 -15.85 -19.68
C ASN A 232 7.28 -16.33 -21.09
N SER A 233 7.12 -15.40 -22.04
CA SER A 233 6.68 -15.74 -23.39
C SER A 233 7.82 -16.04 -24.36
N LYS A 234 9.02 -15.49 -24.13
CA LYS A 234 10.12 -15.52 -25.10
C LYS A 234 11.38 -16.25 -24.63
N LEU A 235 11.48 -16.54 -23.33
CA LEU A 235 12.62 -17.25 -22.75
C LEU A 235 12.19 -18.55 -22.09
N GLU A 236 12.96 -19.59 -22.38
CA GLU A 236 12.90 -20.86 -21.66
C GLU A 236 13.77 -20.78 -20.41
N ARG A 237 13.63 -21.78 -19.53
CA ARG A 237 14.35 -21.79 -18.26
C ARG A 237 15.86 -21.85 -18.45
N GLU A 238 16.30 -22.59 -19.45
CA GLU A 238 17.69 -22.77 -19.84
C GLU A 238 18.29 -21.44 -20.30
N ASP A 239 17.54 -20.64 -21.08
CA ASP A 239 17.96 -19.29 -21.48
C ASP A 239 18.19 -18.38 -20.25
N ILE A 240 17.29 -18.47 -19.26
CA ILE A 240 17.39 -17.68 -18.03
C ILE A 240 18.64 -18.09 -17.24
N ASP A 241 18.87 -19.40 -17.09
CA ASP A 241 20.03 -19.94 -16.39
C ASP A 241 21.33 -19.49 -17.11
N GLU A 242 21.40 -19.56 -18.44
CA GLU A 242 22.54 -19.05 -19.24
C GLU A 242 22.80 -17.55 -19.06
N ILE A 243 21.75 -16.73 -19.03
CA ILE A 243 21.87 -15.28 -18.78
C ILE A 243 22.43 -15.03 -17.38
N LEU A 244 21.92 -15.74 -16.37
CA LEU A 244 22.39 -15.58 -14.99
C LEU A 244 23.87 -15.98 -14.86
N GLU A 245 24.27 -17.10 -15.46
CA GLU A 245 25.65 -17.58 -15.47
C GLU A 245 26.61 -16.62 -16.17
N ALA A 246 26.22 -16.05 -17.32
CA ALA A 246 27.01 -15.04 -18.02
C ALA A 246 27.26 -13.77 -17.17
N ASN A 247 26.44 -13.55 -16.14
CA ASN A 247 26.55 -12.47 -15.18
C ASN A 247 27.17 -12.89 -13.84
N ASN A 248 27.69 -14.11 -13.72
CA ASN A 248 28.22 -14.70 -12.49
C ASN A 248 27.20 -14.68 -11.35
N HIS A 249 25.94 -14.89 -11.68
CA HIS A 249 24.82 -14.97 -10.76
C HIS A 249 24.18 -16.35 -10.84
N TYR A 250 23.35 -16.68 -9.86
CA TYR A 250 22.57 -17.92 -9.82
C TYR A 250 21.14 -17.66 -9.36
N ARG A 251 20.29 -18.66 -9.56
CA ARG A 251 18.92 -18.73 -9.02
C ARG A 251 18.92 -19.28 -7.60
N ARG A 252 18.08 -18.70 -6.74
CA ARG A 252 17.80 -19.29 -5.43
C ARG A 252 16.78 -20.41 -5.57
N ARG A 253 17.04 -21.54 -4.90
CA ARG A 253 16.17 -22.73 -5.01
C ARG A 253 14.80 -22.47 -4.35
N GLU A 254 14.82 -21.73 -3.26
CA GLU A 254 13.66 -21.31 -2.46
C GLU A 254 12.68 -20.42 -3.21
N ASP A 255 13.16 -19.64 -4.19
CA ASP A 255 12.35 -18.69 -4.95
C ASP A 255 11.48 -19.37 -6.02
N GLY A 256 11.94 -20.52 -6.53
CA GLY A 256 11.27 -21.28 -7.59
C GLY A 256 11.20 -20.53 -8.93
N PRO A 257 10.50 -21.09 -9.94
CA PRO A 257 10.49 -20.53 -11.30
C PRO A 257 10.02 -19.07 -11.38
N ALA A 258 8.93 -18.74 -10.67
CA ALA A 258 8.40 -17.38 -10.65
C ALA A 258 9.40 -16.38 -10.06
N GLY A 259 10.11 -16.74 -8.99
CA GLY A 259 11.10 -15.85 -8.39
C GLY A 259 12.36 -15.71 -9.25
N THR A 260 12.73 -16.73 -10.03
CA THR A 260 13.81 -16.60 -11.03
C THR A 260 13.45 -15.58 -12.12
N ILE A 261 12.20 -15.56 -12.57
CA ILE A 261 11.71 -14.57 -13.55
C ILE A 261 11.72 -13.16 -12.94
N GLU A 262 11.28 -13.02 -11.68
CA GLU A 262 11.35 -11.74 -10.96
C GLU A 262 12.79 -11.24 -10.80
N GLN A 263 13.73 -12.14 -10.50
CA GLN A 263 15.15 -11.84 -10.42
C GLN A 263 15.72 -11.36 -11.76
N LEU A 264 15.44 -12.06 -12.86
CA LEU A 264 15.92 -11.63 -14.17
C LEU A 264 15.27 -10.29 -14.60
N ALA A 265 13.99 -10.10 -14.30
CA ALA A 265 13.31 -8.83 -14.52
C ALA A 265 13.99 -7.68 -13.75
N ASP A 266 14.40 -7.90 -12.50
CA ASP A 266 15.16 -6.93 -11.71
C ASP A 266 16.48 -6.55 -12.40
N PHE A 267 17.19 -7.54 -12.95
CA PHE A 267 18.47 -7.28 -13.62
C PHE A 267 18.32 -6.56 -14.96
N ILE A 268 17.25 -6.83 -15.70
CA ILE A 268 16.94 -6.11 -16.94
C ILE A 268 16.58 -4.66 -16.62
N ILE A 269 15.77 -4.44 -15.58
CA ILE A 269 15.26 -3.11 -15.25
C ILE A 269 16.34 -2.25 -14.62
N PHE A 270 17.09 -2.75 -13.63
CA PHE A 270 18.03 -1.93 -12.87
C PHE A 270 19.50 -2.30 -13.08
N GLY A 271 19.76 -3.52 -13.53
CA GLY A 271 21.12 -4.06 -13.66
C GLY A 271 21.44 -5.12 -12.61
N VAL A 272 22.56 -5.79 -12.83
CA VAL A 272 23.01 -6.91 -12.00
C VAL A 272 23.72 -6.36 -10.76
N PRO A 273 23.25 -6.70 -9.54
CA PRO A 273 23.92 -6.31 -8.32
C PRO A 273 25.29 -7.01 -8.20
N PRO A 274 26.24 -6.40 -7.50
CA PRO A 274 27.57 -6.98 -7.34
C PRO A 274 27.50 -8.14 -6.35
N LYS A 275 28.58 -8.93 -6.29
CA LYS A 275 28.81 -9.82 -5.14
C LYS A 275 28.77 -9.00 -3.86
N CYS A 276 28.35 -9.63 -2.77
CA CYS A 276 28.25 -8.96 -1.48
C CYS A 276 29.60 -8.33 -1.09
N PRO A 277 29.68 -7.01 -0.85
CA PRO A 277 30.94 -6.36 -0.52
C PRO A 277 31.47 -6.77 0.87
N LYS A 278 30.58 -7.19 1.78
CA LYS A 278 30.93 -7.64 3.14
C LYS A 278 31.57 -9.03 3.14
N CYS A 279 30.87 -10.06 2.65
CA CYS A 279 31.36 -11.43 2.72
C CYS A 279 32.12 -11.88 1.46
N LYS A 280 32.00 -11.16 0.34
CA LYS A 280 32.61 -11.44 -0.98
C LYS A 280 32.24 -12.78 -1.61
N ARG A 281 31.41 -13.59 -0.95
CA ARG A 281 30.99 -14.94 -1.35
C ARG A 281 29.53 -14.97 -1.80
N GLY A 282 28.65 -14.40 -0.98
CA GLY A 282 27.23 -14.35 -1.25
C GLY A 282 26.87 -13.30 -2.29
N GLN A 283 25.64 -13.40 -2.75
CA GLN A 283 25.07 -12.58 -3.80
C GLN A 283 23.89 -11.79 -3.24
N LEU A 284 23.62 -10.61 -3.81
CA LEU A 284 22.53 -9.74 -3.35
C LEU A 284 21.25 -10.05 -4.13
N PHE A 285 20.16 -10.21 -3.39
CA PHE A 285 18.82 -10.43 -3.93
C PHE A 285 17.84 -9.48 -3.29
N TYR A 286 16.87 -9.00 -4.07
CA TYR A 286 15.82 -8.16 -3.55
C TYR A 286 14.87 -8.95 -2.64
N ASP A 287 14.59 -8.42 -1.44
CA ASP A 287 13.64 -8.98 -0.47
C ASP A 287 12.38 -8.09 -0.40
N PHE A 288 11.28 -8.59 -0.94
CA PHE A 288 9.97 -7.93 -0.93
C PHE A 288 9.36 -7.74 0.46
N SER A 289 9.93 -8.37 1.50
CA SER A 289 9.45 -8.28 2.88
C SER A 289 10.07 -7.08 3.60
N GLU A 290 11.35 -6.81 3.31
CA GLU A 290 12.10 -5.72 3.93
C GLU A 290 12.36 -4.54 2.99
N HIS A 291 11.96 -4.66 1.72
CA HIS A 291 12.17 -3.65 0.69
C HIS A 291 13.66 -3.26 0.55
N ASP A 292 14.53 -4.27 0.52
CA ASP A 292 15.99 -4.08 0.53
C ASP A 292 16.68 -5.20 -0.25
N TYR A 293 17.89 -4.96 -0.78
CA TYR A 293 18.73 -6.04 -1.30
C TYR A 293 19.52 -6.66 -0.17
N LYS A 294 19.37 -7.97 0.00
CA LYS A 294 20.07 -8.73 1.05
C LYS A 294 21.04 -9.73 0.47
N CYS A 295 22.14 -9.90 1.20
CA CYS A 295 23.04 -11.00 0.95
C CYS A 295 22.41 -12.32 1.38
N ASP A 296 22.48 -13.32 0.51
CA ASP A 296 22.07 -14.70 0.82
C ASP A 296 23.12 -15.50 1.63
N GLY A 297 24.30 -14.94 1.83
CA GLY A 297 25.44 -15.58 2.52
C GLY A 297 26.30 -16.49 1.64
N GLY A 298 25.85 -16.85 0.44
CA GLY A 298 26.51 -17.85 -0.40
C GLY A 298 26.71 -19.17 0.34
N ASP A 299 27.90 -19.76 0.22
CA ASP A 299 28.23 -21.07 0.83
C ASP A 299 28.29 -21.04 2.38
N LYS A 300 28.33 -19.86 3.00
CA LYS A 300 28.30 -19.69 4.47
C LYS A 300 27.13 -18.80 4.87
N LYS A 301 26.06 -19.45 5.35
CA LYS A 301 24.89 -18.76 5.91
C LYS A 301 25.29 -17.85 7.07
N GLY A 302 24.61 -16.70 7.20
CA GLY A 302 24.80 -15.74 8.30
C GLY A 302 25.35 -14.36 7.93
N CYS A 303 25.50 -14.04 6.65
CA CYS A 303 25.81 -12.67 6.24
C CYS A 303 24.58 -11.78 6.37
N SER A 304 24.66 -10.72 7.18
CA SER A 304 23.58 -9.76 7.41
C SER A 304 23.71 -8.47 6.58
N TYR A 305 24.46 -8.50 5.47
CA TYR A 305 24.63 -7.32 4.63
C TYR A 305 23.34 -7.00 3.87
N SER A 306 22.94 -5.73 3.90
CA SER A 306 21.87 -5.20 3.07
C SER A 306 22.21 -3.82 2.51
N ASP A 307 21.58 -3.44 1.39
CA ASP A 307 21.83 -2.20 0.68
C ASP A 307 20.62 -1.89 -0.25
N PRO A 308 19.87 -0.81 -0.03
CA PRO A 308 18.64 -0.57 -0.79
C PRO A 308 18.92 -0.22 -2.26
N ASN A 309 20.11 0.29 -2.59
CA ASN A 309 20.45 0.62 -3.97
C ASN A 309 21.93 0.26 -4.23
N PRO A 310 22.26 -1.04 -4.32
CA PRO A 310 23.63 -1.47 -4.49
C PRO A 310 24.17 -1.05 -5.85
N SER A 311 25.47 -0.83 -5.97
CA SER A 311 26.10 -0.42 -7.24
C SER A 311 25.95 -1.50 -8.32
N ARG A 312 25.21 -1.23 -9.39
CA ARG A 312 24.86 -2.26 -10.39
C ARG A 312 25.73 -2.18 -11.64
N LYS A 313 25.90 -3.33 -12.30
CA LYS A 313 26.49 -3.44 -13.63
C LYS A 313 25.42 -3.72 -14.68
N ALA A 314 25.65 -3.31 -15.92
CA ALA A 314 24.75 -3.64 -17.02
C ALA A 314 24.69 -5.16 -17.23
N LEU A 315 23.49 -5.67 -17.52
CA LEU A 315 23.25 -7.09 -17.79
C LEU A 315 24.01 -7.52 -19.06
N LYS A 316 24.85 -8.56 -18.92
CA LYS A 316 25.51 -9.22 -20.04
C LYS A 316 24.58 -10.27 -20.61
N VAL A 317 24.16 -10.09 -21.85
CA VAL A 317 23.34 -11.09 -22.56
C VAL A 317 24.26 -11.94 -23.45
N PRO A 318 24.19 -13.29 -23.39
CA PRO A 318 24.89 -14.18 -24.32
C PRO A 318 24.56 -13.87 -25.79
N LYS A 319 25.51 -14.10 -26.72
CA LYS A 319 25.34 -13.71 -28.14
C LYS A 319 24.13 -14.37 -28.79
N ASP A 320 23.89 -15.63 -28.48
CA ASP A 320 22.81 -16.42 -29.07
C ASP A 320 21.43 -15.90 -28.60
N LEU A 321 21.36 -15.41 -27.35
CA LEU A 321 20.14 -14.82 -26.78
C LEU A 321 19.95 -13.34 -27.13
N LYS A 322 21.00 -12.62 -27.53
CA LYS A 322 20.89 -11.25 -28.06
C LYS A 322 20.09 -11.18 -29.36
N SER A 323 20.00 -12.30 -30.08
CA SER A 323 19.27 -12.39 -31.34
C SER A 323 17.75 -12.39 -31.13
N LYS A 324 17.27 -12.80 -29.95
CA LYS A 324 15.85 -12.77 -29.59
C LYS A 324 15.33 -11.32 -29.51
N ASP A 325 14.18 -11.07 -30.12
CA ASP A 325 13.62 -9.72 -30.30
C ASP A 325 13.47 -8.91 -29.00
N PHE A 326 13.25 -9.58 -27.87
CA PHE A 326 13.10 -8.96 -26.54
C PHE A 326 14.35 -8.23 -26.02
N LEU A 327 15.55 -8.77 -26.31
CA LEU A 327 16.83 -8.23 -25.82
C LEU A 327 17.58 -7.47 -26.90
N LYS A 328 17.19 -7.63 -28.17
CA LYS A 328 17.84 -7.01 -29.31
C LYS A 328 17.62 -5.49 -29.31
N GLY A 329 18.72 -4.73 -29.26
CA GLY A 329 18.68 -3.26 -29.34
C GLY A 329 18.14 -2.53 -28.11
N ARG A 330 17.71 -3.25 -27.07
CA ARG A 330 17.21 -2.66 -25.83
C ARG A 330 18.37 -2.11 -25.00
N LYS A 331 18.26 -0.85 -24.56
CA LYS A 331 19.25 -0.21 -23.67
C LYS A 331 19.05 -0.73 -22.25
N LEU A 332 20.04 -1.46 -21.74
CA LEU A 332 20.03 -2.01 -20.38
C LEU A 332 21.09 -1.30 -19.51
N PRO A 333 20.78 -0.95 -18.24
CA PRO A 333 19.48 -1.11 -17.57
C PRO A 333 18.43 -0.08 -18.04
N LEU A 334 17.14 -0.38 -17.82
CA LEU A 334 16.01 0.48 -18.21
C LEU A 334 15.79 1.67 -17.26
N LEU A 335 16.07 1.47 -15.97
CA LEU A 335 16.01 2.46 -14.90
C LEU A 335 17.38 2.53 -14.19
N LYS A 336 17.68 3.68 -13.57
CA LYS A 336 18.93 3.89 -12.84
C LYS A 336 18.88 3.30 -11.44
N GLU A 337 17.79 3.55 -10.72
CA GLU A 337 17.61 3.19 -9.32
C GLU A 337 16.19 2.64 -9.10
N ARG A 338 16.03 1.85 -8.04
CA ARG A 338 14.74 1.32 -7.61
C ARG A 338 14.04 2.39 -6.78
N ALA A 339 12.79 2.68 -7.15
CA ALA A 339 11.87 3.48 -6.36
C ALA A 339 11.26 2.62 -5.25
N TYR A 340 11.05 3.23 -4.08
CA TYR A 340 10.55 2.58 -2.88
C TYR A 340 9.30 3.29 -2.36
N PRO A 341 8.34 2.56 -1.76
CA PRO A 341 7.19 3.19 -1.15
C PRO A 341 7.60 4.04 0.07
N PRO A 342 6.86 5.11 0.38
CA PRO A 342 7.12 5.92 1.57
C PRO A 342 7.17 5.06 2.83
N GLY A 343 8.19 5.28 3.65
CA GLY A 343 8.37 4.57 4.91
C GLY A 343 9.03 3.19 4.83
N ALA A 344 9.25 2.63 3.62
CA ALA A 344 9.93 1.35 3.46
C ALA A 344 11.39 1.36 3.93
N GLN A 345 12.09 2.49 3.80
CA GLN A 345 13.52 2.62 4.10
C GLN A 345 13.85 3.06 5.54
N ILE A 346 12.84 3.22 6.42
CA ILE A 346 13.05 3.78 7.77
C ILE A 346 13.98 2.90 8.63
N HIS A 347 14.17 1.62 8.29
CA HIS A 347 14.88 0.66 9.13
C HIS A 347 16.38 0.47 8.82
N VAL A 348 16.93 1.05 7.76
CA VAL A 348 18.36 0.89 7.40
C VAL A 348 19.26 2.05 7.84
N ASN A 349 18.72 3.26 8.01
CA ASN A 349 19.51 4.42 8.48
C ASN A 349 19.64 4.52 10.01
N ALA A 350 19.09 3.56 10.76
CA ALA A 350 19.21 3.51 12.22
C ALA A 350 20.40 2.66 12.74
N LEU A 351 21.23 2.10 11.85
CA LEU A 351 22.42 1.33 12.26
C LEU A 351 23.69 2.17 12.46
N SER A 352 23.62 3.50 12.43
CA SER A 352 24.71 4.34 12.95
C SER A 352 24.50 4.84 14.38
N ASP A 353 23.30 4.72 14.97
CA ASP A 353 23.05 5.15 16.35
C ASP A 353 21.87 4.39 16.98
N ASN A 354 22.05 3.08 17.24
CA ASN A 354 21.14 2.36 18.13
C ASN A 354 21.33 2.89 19.57
N PRO A 355 20.27 3.41 20.23
CA PRO A 355 20.34 3.89 21.61
C PRO A 355 20.90 2.85 22.60
N ILE A 356 20.71 1.55 22.30
CA ILE A 356 21.22 0.44 23.10
C ILE A 356 22.74 0.30 22.95
N ASP A 357 23.29 0.51 21.75
CA ASP A 357 24.74 0.45 21.53
C ASP A 357 25.45 1.69 22.11
N LYS A 358 24.76 2.84 22.14
CA LYS A 358 25.23 4.05 22.84
C LYS A 358 25.30 3.82 24.36
N LEU A 359 24.29 3.17 24.94
CA LEU A 359 24.28 2.79 26.37
C LEU A 359 25.35 1.75 26.72
N LYS A 360 25.63 0.79 25.82
CA LYS A 360 26.69 -0.20 26.02
C LYS A 360 28.09 0.43 25.99
N ARG A 361 28.35 1.37 25.08
CA ARG A 361 29.62 2.13 25.04
C ARG A 361 29.80 3.05 26.25
N GLN A 362 28.72 3.67 26.73
CA GLN A 362 28.76 4.50 27.93
C GLN A 362 29.05 3.70 29.21
N ARG A 363 28.61 2.44 29.28
CA ARG A 363 28.93 1.54 30.41
C ARG A 363 30.35 0.99 30.36
N GLN A 364 30.89 0.73 29.17
CA GLN A 364 32.28 0.26 29.02
C GLN A 364 33.31 1.36 29.35
N ASN A 365 32.99 2.63 29.10
CA ASN A 365 33.86 3.76 29.43
C ASN A 365 33.70 4.27 30.88
N SER A 366 32.90 3.59 31.72
CA SER A 366 32.76 3.89 33.15
C SER A 366 33.41 2.85 34.06
N GLU A 367 34.03 1.82 33.48
CA GLU A 367 34.75 0.75 34.18
C GLU A 367 36.27 0.76 33.87
N GLU A 368 36.77 1.78 33.17
CA GLU A 368 38.16 2.25 33.19
C GLU A 368 38.22 3.60 33.92
#